data_AF-A0A1X2HAZ1-F1
#
_entry.id   AF-A0A1X2HAZ1-F1
#
_cell.length_a   1.000
_cell.length_b   1.000
_cell.length_c   1.000
_cell.angle_alpha   90.00
_cell.angle_beta   90.00
_cell.angle_gamma   90.00
#
_symmetry.space_group_name_H-M   'P 1'
#
loop_
_entity.id
_entity.type
_entity.pdbx_description
1 polymer ?
#
loop_
_entity_poly.entity_id
_entity_poly.type
_entity_poly.pdbx_seq_one_letter_code
_entity_poly.pdbx_strand_id
1 'polypeptide(L)'
;MEYYYPQGPEEVYNFLSGYGAKGRLAYLSMLFYDCGFLLSRTLPLCLMTYYGFRNAPQFVRPGIWLHLLTTAWDLGENFLIYVLIKMYPTRIDFLAWLLAGAIQGKWILFWLTIANMCISMMFGIYFGFHGMLKDSVLMEKDKRENMRRHVDDALKRQRAAAASSSSAAAAAKKRS
;
A
#
# COMPACT_ATOMS: atom_id res chain seq x y z
N MET A 1 -2.75 17.76 -24.53
CA MET A 1 -4.05 18.14 -23.94
C MET A 1 -3.74 19.01 -22.74
N GLU A 2 -4.06 20.29 -22.80
CA GLU A 2 -3.86 21.18 -21.64
C GLU A 2 -4.79 20.74 -20.51
N TYR A 3 -4.25 20.64 -19.29
CA TYR A 3 -5.00 20.28 -18.10
C TYR A 3 -5.97 21.42 -17.78
N TYR A 4 -7.20 21.29 -18.26
CA TYR A 4 -8.24 22.31 -18.11
C TYR A 4 -8.95 22.14 -16.77
N TYR A 5 -9.11 23.24 -16.03
CA TYR A 5 -9.70 23.28 -14.68
C TYR A 5 -11.01 24.08 -14.75
N PRO A 6 -12.11 23.48 -15.24
CA PRO A 6 -13.36 24.21 -15.44
C PRO A 6 -13.92 24.70 -14.11
N GLN A 7 -14.29 25.98 -14.07
CA GLN A 7 -14.92 26.64 -12.91
C GLN A 7 -16.44 26.66 -13.00
N GLY A 8 -17.00 26.31 -14.15
CA GLY A 8 -18.45 26.34 -14.36
C GLY A 8 -18.91 25.66 -15.65
N PRO A 9 -20.24 25.62 -15.88
CA PRO A 9 -20.86 24.88 -16.98
C PRO A 9 -20.49 25.46 -18.35
N GLU A 10 -20.35 26.78 -18.46
CA GLU A 10 -20.00 27.44 -19.72
C GLU A 10 -18.64 26.98 -20.24
N GLU A 11 -17.66 26.85 -19.34
CA GLU A 11 -16.31 26.37 -19.66
C GLU A 11 -16.33 24.91 -20.13
N VAL A 12 -17.12 24.06 -19.47
CA VAL A 12 -17.32 22.65 -19.86
C VAL A 12 -17.93 22.56 -21.27
N TYR A 13 -18.97 23.34 -21.56
CA TYR A 13 -19.61 23.31 -22.88
C TYR A 13 -18.78 23.98 -23.97
N ASN A 14 -18.02 25.02 -23.66
CA ASN A 14 -17.06 25.61 -24.59
C ASN A 14 -16.01 24.58 -25.01
N PHE A 15 -15.54 23.77 -24.07
CA PHE A 15 -14.61 22.67 -24.33
C PHE A 15 -15.24 21.56 -25.19
N LEU A 16 -16.46 21.12 -24.85
CA LEU A 16 -17.22 20.14 -25.65
C LEU A 16 -17.51 20.62 -27.07
N SER A 17 -17.75 21.92 -27.24
CA SER A 17 -17.99 22.54 -28.54
C SER A 17 -16.71 22.60 -29.36
N GLY A 18 -15.56 22.90 -28.72
CA GLY A 18 -14.24 22.96 -29.35
C GLY A 18 -13.75 21.64 -29.95
N TYR A 19 -14.16 20.49 -29.42
CA TYR A 19 -13.76 19.18 -29.95
C TYR A 19 -14.40 18.80 -31.30
N GLY A 20 -15.53 19.44 -31.67
CA GLY A 20 -16.33 18.99 -32.81
C GLY A 20 -16.87 17.55 -32.66
N ALA A 21 -17.63 17.08 -33.65
CA ALA A 21 -18.29 15.77 -33.57
C ALA A 21 -17.30 14.59 -33.52
N LYS A 22 -16.24 14.62 -34.34
CA LYS A 22 -15.21 13.57 -34.38
C LYS A 22 -14.34 13.56 -33.11
N GLY A 23 -13.98 14.74 -32.57
CA GLY A 23 -13.18 14.82 -31.35
C GLY A 23 -13.91 14.28 -30.13
N ARG A 24 -15.22 14.54 -30.02
CA ARG A 24 -16.06 13.96 -28.96
C ARG A 24 -16.12 12.43 -29.02
N LEU A 25 -16.21 11.85 -30.21
CA LEU A 25 -16.18 10.39 -30.39
C LEU A 25 -14.81 9.80 -30.03
N ALA A 26 -13.72 10.45 -30.44
CA ALA A 26 -12.37 10.04 -30.06
C ALA A 26 -12.18 10.11 -28.53
N TYR A 27 -12.70 11.15 -27.89
CA TYR A 27 -12.63 11.31 -26.44
C TYR A 27 -13.33 10.16 -25.68
N LEU A 28 -14.49 9.69 -26.18
CA LEU A 28 -15.17 8.53 -25.59
C LEU A 28 -14.31 7.26 -25.61
N SER A 29 -13.54 7.03 -26.68
CA SER A 29 -12.62 5.89 -26.74
C SER A 29 -11.48 6.02 -25.74
N MET A 30 -10.93 7.24 -25.58
CA MET A 30 -9.87 7.53 -24.62
C MET A 30 -10.35 7.34 -23.17
N LEU A 31 -11.60 7.69 -22.89
CA LEU A 31 -12.22 7.58 -21.57
C LEU A 31 -12.30 6.12 -21.09
N PHE A 32 -12.47 5.16 -22.01
CA PHE A 32 -12.42 3.74 -21.69
C PHE A 32 -11.00 3.29 -21.31
N TYR A 33 -9.99 3.75 -22.04
CA TYR A 33 -8.58 3.50 -21.69
C TYR A 33 -8.23 4.11 -20.34
N ASP A 34 -8.77 5.29 -20.03
CA ASP A 34 -8.53 5.97 -18.76
C ASP A 34 -9.04 5.15 -17.57
N CYS A 35 -10.23 4.54 -17.67
CA CYS A 35 -10.74 3.61 -16.66
C CYS A 35 -9.82 2.41 -16.43
N GLY A 36 -9.30 1.80 -17.51
CA GLY A 36 -8.38 0.67 -17.43
C GLY A 36 -7.04 1.05 -16.78
N PHE A 37 -6.49 2.19 -17.19
CA PHE A 37 -5.28 2.75 -16.59
C PHE A 37 -5.48 3.05 -15.10
N LEU A 38 -6.63 3.60 -14.73
CA LEU A 38 -6.96 3.93 -13.34
C LEU A 38 -6.92 2.70 -12.44
N LEU A 39 -7.60 1.62 -12.84
CA LEU A 39 -7.63 0.38 -12.08
C LEU A 39 -6.22 -0.23 -11.96
N SER A 40 -5.45 -0.18 -13.04
CA SER A 40 -4.06 -0.67 -13.05
C SER A 40 -3.15 0.13 -12.12
N ARG A 41 -3.39 1.43 -11.95
CA ARG A 41 -2.65 2.34 -11.05
C ARG A 41 -3.06 2.15 -9.60
N THR A 42 -4.33 1.90 -9.32
CA THR A 42 -4.85 1.77 -7.94
C THR A 42 -4.29 0.54 -7.22
N LEU A 43 -4.14 -0.58 -7.93
CA LEU A 43 -3.59 -1.81 -7.36
C LEU A 43 -2.19 -1.63 -6.73
N PRO A 44 -1.16 -1.13 -7.44
CA PRO A 44 0.15 -0.92 -6.84
C PRO A 44 0.12 0.13 -5.72
N LEU A 45 -0.70 1.18 -5.81
CA LEU A 45 -0.83 2.17 -4.74
C LEU A 45 -1.40 1.56 -3.44
N CYS A 46 -2.42 0.72 -3.56
CA CYS A 46 -2.97 -0.05 -2.45
C CYS A 46 -1.92 -0.97 -1.84
N LEU A 47 -1.18 -1.71 -2.68
CA LEU A 47 -0.11 -2.61 -2.22
C LEU A 47 1.01 -1.85 -1.49
N MET A 48 1.52 -0.76 -2.06
CA MET A 48 2.56 0.06 -1.44
C MET A 48 2.12 0.59 -0.07
N THR A 49 0.87 1.06 0.02
CA THR A 49 0.33 1.59 1.27
C THR A 49 0.16 0.49 2.32
N TYR A 50 -0.35 -0.67 1.90
CA TYR A 50 -0.47 -1.83 2.76
C TYR A 50 0.91 -2.27 3.29
N TYR A 51 1.90 -2.37 2.42
CA TYR A 51 3.26 -2.76 2.79
C TYR A 51 3.93 -1.74 3.73
N GLY A 52 3.77 -0.43 3.48
CA GLY A 52 4.33 0.61 4.32
C GLY A 52 3.76 0.59 5.75
N PHE A 53 2.47 0.31 5.90
CA PHE A 53 1.81 0.27 7.21
C PHE A 53 1.71 -1.12 7.86
N ARG A 54 2.28 -2.17 7.24
CA ARG A 54 2.14 -3.56 7.73
C ARG A 54 2.59 -3.75 9.18
N ASN A 55 3.63 -3.02 9.58
CA ASN A 55 4.24 -3.06 10.91
C ASN A 55 3.73 -1.95 11.85
N ALA A 56 2.94 -1.00 11.34
CA ALA A 56 2.38 0.09 12.14
C ALA A 56 1.20 -0.43 12.97
N PRO A 57 0.93 0.13 14.17
CA PRO A 57 -0.22 -0.26 14.97
C PRO A 57 -1.55 0.15 14.32
N GLN A 58 -2.61 -0.65 14.56
CA GLN A 58 -3.88 -0.58 13.81
C GLN A 58 -4.56 0.80 13.83
N PHE A 59 -4.40 1.57 14.91
CA PHE A 59 -5.00 2.90 15.06
C PHE A 59 -4.39 3.97 14.16
N VAL A 60 -3.18 3.76 13.62
CA VAL A 60 -2.50 4.71 12.71
C VAL A 60 -2.55 4.25 11.26
N ARG A 61 -3.21 3.12 10.95
CA ARG A 61 -3.29 2.63 9.58
C ARG A 61 -4.39 3.39 8.84
N PRO A 62 -4.07 4.28 7.87
CA PRO A 62 -5.09 5.00 7.10
C PRO A 62 -5.92 4.08 6.20
N GLY A 63 -5.52 2.81 6.06
CA GLY A 63 -6.16 1.82 5.20
C GLY A 63 -5.92 2.08 3.71
N ILE A 64 -6.57 1.28 2.87
CA ILE A 64 -6.54 1.44 1.41
C ILE A 64 -7.69 2.32 0.89
N TRP A 65 -8.58 2.77 1.78
CA TRP A 65 -9.81 3.46 1.45
C TRP A 65 -9.60 4.76 0.69
N LEU A 66 -8.54 5.50 0.97
CA LEU A 66 -8.24 6.74 0.24
C LEU A 66 -8.00 6.46 -1.25
N HIS A 67 -7.25 5.40 -1.59
CA HIS A 67 -7.00 4.99 -2.98
C HIS A 67 -8.27 4.47 -3.67
N LEU A 68 -9.14 3.79 -2.92
CA LEU A 68 -10.43 3.36 -3.45
C LEU A 68 -11.36 4.55 -3.69
N LEU A 69 -11.36 5.54 -2.79
CA LEU A 69 -12.13 6.76 -2.92
C LEU A 69 -11.67 7.59 -4.12
N THR A 70 -10.37 7.74 -4.33
CA THR A 70 -9.83 8.45 -5.50
C THR A 70 -10.21 7.76 -6.79
N THR A 71 -10.16 6.42 -6.80
CA THR A 71 -10.59 5.61 -7.95
C THR A 71 -12.08 5.77 -8.23
N ALA A 72 -12.92 5.69 -7.19
CA ALA A 72 -14.36 5.87 -7.33
C ALA A 72 -14.71 7.28 -7.84
N TRP A 73 -13.97 8.29 -7.37
CA TRP A 73 -14.17 9.67 -7.79
C TRP A 73 -13.78 9.89 -9.26
N ASP A 74 -12.62 9.38 -9.68
CA ASP A 74 -12.18 9.42 -11.09
C ASP A 74 -13.15 8.66 -12.02
N LEU A 75 -13.68 7.50 -11.59
CA LEU A 75 -14.71 6.78 -12.35
C LEU A 75 -16.02 7.58 -12.45
N GLY A 76 -16.39 8.29 -11.39
CA GLY A 76 -17.54 9.18 -11.37
C GLY A 76 -17.37 10.36 -12.34
N GLU A 77 -16.21 10.99 -12.36
CA GLU A 77 -15.85 12.03 -13.34
C GLU A 77 -15.98 11.47 -14.78
N ASN A 78 -15.35 10.34 -15.06
CA ASN A 78 -15.40 9.70 -16.38
C ASN A 78 -16.84 9.39 -16.80
N PHE A 79 -17.67 8.89 -15.89
CA PHE A 79 -19.09 8.68 -16.14
C PHE A 79 -19.83 9.98 -16.46
N LEU A 80 -19.60 11.06 -15.72
CA LEU A 80 -20.22 12.37 -15.97
C LEU A 80 -19.82 12.93 -17.33
N ILE A 81 -18.55 12.80 -17.72
CA ILE A 81 -18.09 13.22 -19.05
C ILE A 81 -18.76 12.38 -20.14
N TYR A 82 -18.84 11.06 -19.97
CA TYR A 82 -19.53 10.17 -20.90
C TYR A 82 -20.98 10.62 -21.13
N VAL A 83 -21.70 10.87 -20.03
CA VAL A 83 -23.10 11.30 -20.08
C VAL A 83 -23.23 12.66 -20.77
N LEU A 84 -22.40 13.65 -20.43
CA LEU A 84 -22.43 14.98 -21.06
C LEU A 84 -22.12 14.93 -22.56
N ILE A 85 -21.16 14.11 -22.99
CA ILE A 85 -20.86 13.93 -24.41
C ILE A 85 -22.05 13.30 -25.15
N LYS A 86 -22.74 12.32 -24.53
CA LYS A 86 -23.89 11.65 -25.13
C LYS A 86 -25.14 12.53 -25.21
N MET A 87 -25.32 13.45 -24.27
CA MET A 87 -26.46 14.38 -24.28
C MET A 87 -26.21 15.63 -25.12
N TYR A 88 -24.96 15.94 -25.46
CA TYR A 88 -24.62 17.09 -26.31
C TYR A 88 -25.33 17.00 -27.68
N PRO A 89 -25.95 18.08 -28.20
CA PRO A 89 -25.82 19.48 -27.77
C PRO A 89 -26.80 19.95 -26.68
N THR A 90 -27.65 19.07 -26.15
CA THR A 90 -28.56 19.42 -25.05
C THR A 90 -27.76 19.83 -23.82
N ARG A 91 -27.92 21.08 -23.39
CA ARG A 91 -27.27 21.59 -22.19
C ARG A 91 -28.05 21.21 -20.95
N ILE A 92 -27.37 20.56 -20.02
CA ILE A 92 -27.84 20.30 -18.66
C ILE A 92 -26.81 20.87 -17.69
N ASP A 93 -27.02 22.11 -17.26
CA ASP A 93 -26.03 22.87 -16.50
C ASP A 93 -25.72 22.25 -15.14
N PHE A 94 -26.70 21.56 -14.54
CA PHE A 94 -26.50 20.80 -13.30
C PHE A 94 -25.42 19.71 -13.45
N LEU A 95 -25.45 18.92 -14.53
CA LEU A 95 -24.42 17.90 -14.77
C LEU A 95 -23.07 18.52 -15.05
N ALA A 96 -23.02 19.65 -15.75
CA ALA A 96 -21.78 20.34 -16.05
C ALA A 96 -21.16 20.97 -14.78
N TRP A 97 -21.97 21.49 -13.86
CA TRP A 97 -21.52 21.89 -12.52
C TRP A 97 -20.99 20.72 -11.70
N LEU A 98 -21.70 19.60 -11.71
CA LEU A 98 -21.27 18.40 -11.01
C LEU A 98 -19.94 17.86 -11.58
N LEU A 99 -19.78 17.90 -12.91
CA LEU A 99 -18.52 17.53 -13.58
C LEU A 99 -17.39 18.49 -13.19
N ALA A 100 -17.62 19.80 -13.22
CA ALA A 100 -16.62 20.77 -12.77
C ALA A 100 -16.18 20.48 -11.33
N GLY A 101 -17.14 20.30 -10.41
CA GLY A 101 -16.85 19.90 -9.04
C GLY A 101 -16.10 18.57 -8.91
N ALA A 102 -16.45 17.57 -9.73
CA ALA A 102 -15.75 16.29 -9.76
C ALA A 102 -14.28 16.46 -10.21
N ILE A 103 -14.03 17.26 -11.26
CA ILE A 103 -12.66 17.55 -11.72
C ILE A 103 -11.85 18.26 -10.61
N GLN A 104 -12.44 19.23 -9.92
CA GLN A 104 -11.78 19.90 -8.80
C GLN A 104 -11.49 18.94 -7.62
N GLY A 105 -12.47 18.14 -7.23
CA GLY A 105 -12.34 17.15 -6.16
C GLY A 105 -11.26 16.10 -6.46
N LYS A 106 -11.13 15.69 -7.72
CA LYS A 106 -10.07 14.78 -8.19
C LYS A 106 -8.68 15.32 -7.88
N TRP A 107 -8.44 16.61 -8.14
CA TRP A 107 -7.14 17.22 -7.85
C TRP A 107 -6.82 17.23 -6.36
N ILE A 108 -7.82 17.53 -5.52
CA ILE A 108 -7.66 17.48 -4.06
C ILE A 108 -7.32 16.05 -3.61
N LEU A 109 -8.10 15.07 -4.08
CA LEU A 109 -7.90 13.65 -3.78
C LEU A 109 -6.54 13.13 -4.29
N PHE A 110 -6.07 13.63 -5.43
CA PHE A 110 -4.75 13.33 -5.97
C PHE A 110 -3.63 13.79 -5.03
N TRP A 111 -3.68 15.04 -4.55
CA TRP A 111 -2.71 15.54 -3.58
C TRP A 111 -2.76 14.80 -2.25
N LEU A 112 -3.96 14.46 -1.76
CA LEU A 112 -4.14 13.62 -0.57
C LEU A 112 -3.52 12.23 -0.76
N THR A 113 -3.65 11.65 -1.94
CA THR A 113 -3.05 10.35 -2.29
C THR A 113 -1.53 10.41 -2.26
N ILE A 114 -0.94 11.46 -2.85
CA ILE A 114 0.50 11.71 -2.80
C ILE A 114 0.97 11.85 -1.35
N ALA A 115 0.28 12.67 -0.56
CA ALA A 115 0.63 12.88 0.85
C ALA A 115 0.57 11.55 1.63
N ASN A 116 -0.48 10.75 1.44
CA ASN A 116 -0.62 9.44 2.07
C ASN A 116 0.50 8.47 1.65
N MET A 117 0.90 8.50 0.37
CA MET A 117 2.01 7.68 -0.11
C MET A 117 3.34 8.07 0.55
N CYS A 118 3.61 9.38 0.69
CA CYS A 118 4.80 9.88 1.40
C CYS A 118 4.80 9.45 2.87
N ILE A 119 3.67 9.60 3.57
CA ILE A 119 3.52 9.16 4.96
C ILE A 119 3.72 7.64 5.06
N SER A 120 3.13 6.87 4.15
CA SER A 120 3.29 5.41 4.12
C SER A 120 4.75 4.99 3.96
N MET A 121 5.50 5.66 3.08
CA MET A 121 6.93 5.41 2.90
C MET A 121 7.72 5.73 4.17
N MET A 122 7.45 6.87 4.83
CA MET A 122 8.09 7.22 6.10
C MET A 122 7.81 6.21 7.21
N PHE A 123 6.56 5.75 7.34
CA PHE A 123 6.16 4.73 8.30
C PHE A 123 6.82 3.37 8.01
N GLY A 124 6.85 2.97 6.73
CA GLY A 124 7.50 1.74 6.29
C GLY A 124 8.98 1.73 6.63
N ILE A 125 9.67 2.86 6.42
CA ILE A 125 11.07 3.05 6.80
C ILE A 125 11.20 2.97 8.33
N TYR A 126 10.45 3.80 9.07
CA TYR A 126 10.55 3.90 10.53
C TYR A 126 10.29 2.55 11.24
N PHE A 127 9.14 1.93 10.99
CA PHE A 127 8.78 0.65 11.61
C PHE A 127 9.55 -0.52 11.00
N GLY A 128 10.00 -0.42 9.74
CA GLY A 128 10.90 -1.40 9.13
C GLY A 128 12.25 -1.47 9.85
N PHE A 129 12.90 -0.32 10.06
CA PHE A 129 14.16 -0.25 10.80
C PHE A 129 14.01 -0.70 12.27
N HIS A 130 12.97 -0.24 12.96
CA HIS A 130 12.72 -0.68 14.35
C HIS A 130 12.38 -2.17 14.46
N GLY A 131 11.65 -2.74 13.50
CA GLY A 131 11.40 -4.18 13.42
C GLY A 131 12.70 -4.96 13.23
N MET A 132 13.52 -4.58 12.25
CA MET A 132 14.81 -5.23 12.00
C MET A 132 15.76 -5.18 13.20
N LEU A 133 15.80 -4.06 13.92
CA LEU A 133 16.60 -3.92 15.14
C LEU A 133 16.09 -4.81 16.28
N LYS A 134 14.77 -4.93 16.44
CA LYS A 134 14.19 -5.82 17.44
C LYS A 134 14.47 -7.28 17.10
N ASP A 135 14.29 -7.66 15.85
CA ASP A 135 14.47 -9.04 15.40
C ASP A 135 15.96 -9.44 15.46
N SER A 136 16.89 -8.53 15.16
CA SER A 136 18.32 -8.80 15.29
C SER A 136 18.76 -9.02 16.74
N VAL A 137 18.26 -8.20 17.67
CA VAL A 137 18.53 -8.34 19.12
C VAL A 137 17.95 -9.66 19.65
N LEU A 138 16.73 -10.01 19.26
CA LEU A 138 16.10 -11.28 19.64
C LEU A 138 16.87 -12.48 19.08
N MET A 139 17.30 -12.41 17.81
CA MET A 139 18.06 -13.49 17.18
C MET A 139 19.43 -13.69 17.86
N GLU A 140 20.11 -12.62 18.28
CA GLU A 140 21.35 -12.73 19.04
C GLU A 140 21.12 -13.35 20.43
N LYS A 141 20.03 -12.99 21.10
CA LYS A 141 19.65 -13.55 22.38
C LYS A 141 19.37 -15.06 22.26
N ASP A 142 18.58 -15.45 21.27
CA ASP A 142 18.25 -16.86 21.00
C ASP A 142 19.48 -17.67 20.62
N LYS A 143 20.38 -17.10 19.80
CA LYS A 143 21.65 -17.74 19.45
C LYS A 143 22.54 -17.95 20.67
N ARG A 144 22.63 -16.97 21.57
CA ARG A 144 23.36 -17.10 22.84
C ARG A 144 22.73 -18.13 23.76
N GLU A 145 21.41 -18.16 23.86
CA GLU A 145 20.69 -19.10 24.72
C GLU A 145 20.84 -20.55 24.21
N ASN A 146 20.71 -20.76 22.90
CA ASN A 146 20.94 -22.07 22.29
C ASN A 146 22.39 -22.55 22.45
N MET A 147 23.38 -21.68 22.29
CA MET A 147 24.78 -22.05 22.57
C MET A 147 25.01 -22.44 24.03
N ARG A 148 24.41 -21.71 24.98
CA ARG A 148 24.49 -22.06 26.42
C ARG A 148 23.89 -23.44 26.69
N ARG A 149 22.70 -23.73 26.15
CA ARG A 149 22.06 -25.05 26.29
C ARG A 149 22.94 -26.18 25.74
N HIS A 150 23.56 -25.99 24.58
CA HIS A 150 24.50 -26.98 24.02
C HIS A 150 25.73 -27.21 24.90
N VAL A 151 26.30 -26.16 25.50
CA VAL A 151 27.44 -26.28 26.43
C VAL A 151 27.03 -26.99 27.71
N ASP A 152 25.88 -26.63 28.29
CA ASP A 152 25.38 -27.26 29.51
C ASP A 152 25.09 -28.75 29.29
N ASP A 153 24.52 -29.12 28.13
CA ASP A 153 24.27 -30.51 27.77
C ASP A 153 25.58 -31.29 27.55
N ALA A 154 26.58 -30.68 26.91
CA ALA A 154 27.89 -31.29 26.73
C ALA A 154 28.60 -31.54 28.07
N LEU A 155 28.56 -30.55 28.98
CA LEU A 155 29.14 -30.66 30.33
C LEU A 155 28.41 -31.72 31.16
N LYS A 156 27.07 -31.80 31.08
CA LYS A 156 26.29 -32.86 31.74
C LYS A 156 26.67 -34.24 31.22
N ARG A 157 26.80 -34.42 29.90
CA ARG A 157 27.23 -35.69 29.30
C ARG A 157 28.65 -36.09 29.72
N GLN A 158 29.59 -35.15 29.77
CA GLN A 158 30.94 -35.42 30.26
C GLN A 158 30.97 -35.81 31.73
N ARG A 159 30.20 -35.13 32.60
CA ARG A 159 30.08 -35.48 34.02
C ARG A 159 29.46 -36.87 34.21
N ALA A 160 28.43 -37.21 33.45
CA ALA A 160 27.83 -38.55 33.48
C ALA A 160 28.82 -39.64 33.04
N ALA A 161 29.59 -39.39 31.98
CA ALA A 161 30.64 -40.30 31.53
C ALA A 161 31.75 -40.47 32.59
N ALA A 162 32.21 -39.38 33.21
CA ALA A 162 33.21 -39.42 34.29
C ALA A 162 32.71 -40.11 35.57
N ALA A 163 31.42 -39.97 35.90
CA ALA A 163 30.80 -40.69 37.02
C ALA A 163 30.66 -42.20 36.71
N SER A 164 30.36 -42.56 35.46
CA SER A 164 30.28 -43.96 35.03
C SER A 164 31.66 -44.64 34.99
N SER A 165 32.72 -43.92 34.60
CA SER A 165 34.08 -44.46 34.58
C SER A 165 34.69 -44.58 35.97
N SER A 166 34.40 -43.64 36.88
CA SER A 166 34.86 -43.71 38.28
C SER A 166 34.15 -44.82 39.08
N SER A 167 32.85 -45.05 38.85
CA SER A 167 32.12 -46.19 39.44
C SER A 167 32.58 -47.54 38.89
N ALA A 168 32.90 -47.63 37.59
CA ALA A 168 33.50 -48.83 36.99
C ALA A 168 34.91 -49.13 37.52
N ALA A 169 35.76 -48.10 37.68
CA ALA A 169 37.09 -48.24 38.26
C ALA A 169 37.05 -48.64 39.75
N ALA A 170 36.10 -48.09 40.52
CA ALA A 170 35.89 -48.46 41.92
C ALA A 170 35.35 -49.90 42.06
N ALA A 171 34.49 -50.36 41.15
CA ALA A 171 33.98 -51.72 41.12
C ALA A 171 35.05 -52.75 40.74
N ALA A 172 35.96 -52.39 39.82
CA ALA A 172 37.08 -53.24 39.42
C ALA A 172 38.10 -53.43 40.57
N LYS A 173 38.38 -52.37 41.34
CA LYS A 173 39.32 -52.43 42.48
C LYS A 173 38.78 -53.22 43.69
N LYS A 174 37.47 -53.46 43.76
CA LYS A 174 36.83 -54.28 44.81
C LYS A 174 36.80 -55.78 44.49
N ARG A 175 37.23 -56.17 43.29
CA ARG A 175 37.25 -57.56 42.79
C ARG A 175 38.66 -58.15 42.65
N SER A 176 39.71 -57.37 42.96
CA SER A 176 41.10 -57.83 43.08
C SER A 176 41.47 -58.00 44.55
#